data_AF-A0A5A7NE48-F1
#
_entry.id   AF-A0A5A7NE48-F1
#
_cell.length_a   1.000
_cell.length_b   1.000
_cell.length_c   1.000
_cell.angle_alpha   90.00
_cell.angle_beta   90.00
_cell.angle_gamma   90.00
#
_symmetry.space_group_name_H-M   'P 1'
#
loop_
_entity.id
_entity.type
_entity.pdbx_description
1 polymer ?
#
loop_
_entity_poly.entity_id
_entity_poly.type
_entity_poly.pdbx_seq_one_letter_code
_entity_poly.pdbx_strand_id
1 'polypeptide(L)'
;MDAGAALDLIDRVEGESYALGGLGASLVGDRGLLAMIAHHDMLYRDLADPVALFRNPQHGTELGAFWAYAQKGGGAYHPKPDAQAVARYSALMAASQDMIAEQVLAAYPVHRHQVILDVGGGEGVFLAHVAQKPGMPA
;
A
#
# COMPACT_ATOMS: atom_id res chain seq x y z
N MET A 1 9.79 -7.86 -22.89
CA MET A 1 8.61 -8.69 -22.57
C MET A 1 9.04 -10.01 -21.94
N ASP A 2 10.10 -10.67 -22.43
CA ASP A 2 10.56 -11.96 -21.87
C ASP A 2 10.82 -11.96 -20.35
N ALA A 3 11.34 -10.87 -19.77
CA ALA A 3 11.50 -10.74 -18.33
C ALA A 3 10.16 -10.74 -17.55
N GLY A 4 9.11 -10.15 -18.13
CA GLY A 4 7.76 -10.20 -17.55
C GLY A 4 7.14 -11.59 -17.62
N ALA A 5 7.44 -12.34 -18.69
CA ALA A 5 7.00 -13.72 -18.83
C ALA A 5 7.71 -14.68 -17.87
N ALA A 6 9.00 -14.48 -17.64
CA ALA A 6 9.74 -15.21 -16.62
C ALA A 6 9.21 -14.99 -15.19
N LEU A 7 8.47 -13.89 -14.97
CA LEU A 7 7.85 -13.53 -13.70
C LEU A 7 6.34 -13.83 -13.65
N ASP A 8 5.76 -14.52 -14.64
CA ASP A 8 4.31 -14.80 -14.71
C ASP A 8 3.41 -13.53 -14.71
N LEU A 9 3.98 -12.38 -15.11
CA LEU A 9 3.24 -11.13 -15.28
C LEU A 9 2.51 -11.11 -16.63
N ILE A 10 3.10 -11.71 -17.65
CA ILE A 10 2.55 -11.80 -19.00
C ILE A 10 2.88 -13.16 -19.61
N ASP A 11 1.99 -13.70 -20.42
CA ASP A 11 2.25 -14.93 -21.17
C ASP A 11 2.46 -14.60 -22.65
N ARG A 12 3.44 -15.25 -23.27
CA ARG A 12 3.64 -15.16 -24.71
C ARG A 12 2.58 -16.02 -25.40
N VAL A 13 1.81 -15.40 -26.30
CA VAL A 13 0.80 -16.08 -27.13
C VAL A 13 1.36 -16.21 -28.55
N GLU A 14 0.60 -16.77 -29.49
CA GLU A 14 1.06 -16.96 -30.87
C GLU A 14 1.64 -15.67 -31.49
N GLY A 15 2.82 -15.80 -32.11
CA GLY A 15 3.56 -14.70 -32.72
C GLY A 15 4.23 -13.78 -31.71
N GLU A 16 4.01 -12.46 -31.87
CA GLU A 16 4.56 -11.38 -31.04
C GLU A 16 3.50 -10.81 -30.06
N SER A 17 2.46 -11.58 -29.77
CA SER A 17 1.35 -11.17 -28.88
C SER A 17 1.55 -11.65 -27.44
N TYR A 18 0.96 -10.93 -26.49
CA TYR A 18 1.05 -11.25 -25.06
C TYR A 18 -0.31 -11.16 -24.37
N ALA A 19 -0.55 -12.08 -23.43
CA ALA A 19 -1.69 -12.07 -22.52
C ALA A 19 -1.21 -11.77 -21.09
N LEU A 20 -2.13 -11.54 -20.14
CA LEU A 20 -1.77 -11.47 -18.72
C LEU A 20 -1.47 -12.88 -18.21
N GLY A 21 -0.33 -13.04 -17.53
CA GLY A 21 -0.03 -14.24 -16.74
C GLY A 21 -0.80 -14.23 -15.42
N GLY A 22 -0.63 -15.26 -14.59
CA GLY A 22 -1.37 -15.42 -13.33
C GLY A 22 -1.17 -14.25 -12.36
N LEU A 23 0.08 -13.83 -12.18
CA LEU A 23 0.39 -12.65 -11.37
C LEU A 23 -0.07 -11.35 -12.02
N GLY A 24 0.06 -11.24 -13.35
CA GLY A 24 -0.42 -10.07 -14.10
C GLY A 24 -1.92 -9.85 -13.96
N ALA A 25 -2.71 -10.92 -14.06
CA ALA A 25 -4.16 -10.87 -13.90
C ALA A 25 -4.56 -10.42 -12.50
N SER A 26 -3.85 -10.90 -11.47
CA SER A 26 -4.09 -10.53 -10.07
C SER A 26 -3.76 -9.04 -9.82
N LEU A 27 -2.69 -8.53 -10.44
CA LEU A 27 -2.25 -7.14 -10.28
C LEU A 27 -3.21 -6.12 -10.91
N VAL A 28 -3.72 -6.41 -12.11
CA VAL A 28 -4.61 -5.47 -12.83
C VAL A 28 -5.92 -5.24 -12.05
N GLY A 29 -6.36 -6.21 -11.25
CA GLY A 29 -7.55 -6.11 -10.42
C GLY A 29 -7.38 -5.30 -9.13
N ASP A 30 -6.15 -5.04 -8.68
CA ASP A 30 -5.88 -4.41 -7.39
C ASP A 30 -5.07 -3.10 -7.56
N ARG A 31 -5.80 -1.98 -7.56
CA ARG A 31 -5.21 -0.64 -7.63
C ARG A 31 -4.34 -0.31 -6.42
N GLY A 32 -4.67 -0.85 -5.25
CA GLY A 32 -3.90 -0.66 -4.03
C GLY A 32 -2.53 -1.32 -4.13
N LEU A 33 -2.49 -2.55 -4.66
CA LEU A 33 -1.26 -3.28 -4.90
C LEU A 33 -0.38 -2.57 -5.95
N LEU A 34 -0.97 -2.09 -7.04
CA LEU A 34 -0.23 -1.31 -8.05
C LEU A 34 0.35 -0.01 -7.46
N ALA A 35 -0.42 0.71 -6.63
CA ALA A 35 0.05 1.91 -5.94
C ALA A 35 1.19 1.59 -4.96
N MET A 36 1.10 0.47 -4.22
CA MET A 36 2.14 0.01 -3.31
C MET A 36 3.42 -0.37 -4.05
N ILE A 37 3.33 -1.01 -5.22
CA ILE A 37 4.48 -1.31 -6.06
C ILE A 37 5.13 -0.01 -6.55
N ALA A 38 4.35 0.94 -7.06
CA ALA A 38 4.86 2.21 -7.55
C ALA A 38 5.59 3.03 -6.48
N HIS A 39 5.14 2.95 -5.22
CA HIS A 39 5.75 3.59 -4.06
C HIS A 39 7.20 3.12 -3.77
N HIS A 40 7.63 1.95 -4.27
CA HIS A 40 9.00 1.45 -4.06
C HIS A 40 10.08 2.25 -4.82
N ASP A 41 9.68 3.22 -5.66
CA ASP A 41 10.61 4.13 -6.33
C ASP A 41 11.54 4.87 -5.34
N MET A 42 11.01 5.27 -4.18
CA MET A 42 11.78 5.89 -3.09
C MET A 42 12.83 4.92 -2.54
N LEU A 43 12.46 3.66 -2.31
CA LEU A 43 13.40 2.64 -1.87
C LEU A 43 14.51 2.43 -2.89
N TYR A 44 14.18 2.39 -4.18
CA TYR A 44 15.19 2.23 -5.23
C TYR A 44 16.13 3.43 -5.34
N ARG A 45 15.66 4.65 -5.06
CA ARG A 45 16.53 5.83 -4.95
C ARG A 45 17.43 5.78 -3.72
N ASP A 46 16.90 5.38 -2.57
CA ASP A 46 17.70 5.19 -1.35
C ASP A 46 18.79 4.12 -1.54
N LEU A 47 18.49 3.07 -2.31
CA LEU A 47 19.41 1.98 -2.63
C LEU A 47 20.35 2.27 -3.82
N ALA A 48 20.34 3.48 -4.38
CA ALA A 48 21.27 3.84 -5.46
C ALA A 48 22.74 3.82 -5.00
N ASP A 49 23.00 4.15 -3.73
CA ASP A 49 24.29 3.94 -3.06
C ASP A 49 24.09 3.16 -1.74
N PRO A 50 23.97 1.83 -1.80
CA PRO A 50 23.66 1.03 -0.62
C PRO A 50 24.81 1.04 0.39
N VAL A 51 26.06 1.22 -0.05
CA VAL A 51 27.21 1.26 0.87
C VAL A 51 27.20 2.54 1.69
N ALA A 52 26.92 3.70 1.08
CA ALA A 52 26.77 4.95 1.80
C ALA A 52 25.58 4.89 2.77
N LEU A 53 24.44 4.34 2.32
CA LEU A 53 23.25 4.13 3.13
C LEU A 53 23.55 3.35 4.41
N PHE A 54 24.21 2.19 4.31
CA PHE A 54 24.50 1.36 5.48
C PHE A 54 25.62 1.91 6.38
N ARG A 55 26.54 2.73 5.83
CA ARG A 55 27.59 3.39 6.63
C ARG A 55 27.09 4.57 7.44
N ASN A 56 26.01 5.21 7.01
CA ASN A 56 25.42 6.37 7.67
C ASN A 56 23.91 6.17 7.88
N PRO A 57 23.49 5.26 8.76
CA PRO A 57 22.06 5.01 9.01
C PRO A 57 21.32 6.22 9.63
N GLN A 58 22.06 7.25 10.04
CA GLN A 58 21.50 8.53 10.50
C GLN A 58 21.22 9.50 9.35
N HIS A 59 21.73 9.25 8.15
CA HIS A 59 21.27 9.97 6.96
C HIS A 59 19.83 9.54 6.70
N GLY A 60 18.90 10.48 6.77
CA GLY A 60 17.50 10.22 6.46
C GLY A 60 17.34 9.69 5.04
N THR A 61 16.40 8.79 4.85
CA THR A 61 16.04 8.20 3.56
C THR A 61 14.72 8.79 3.05
N GLU A 62 14.50 8.77 1.74
CA GLU A 62 13.21 9.16 1.17
C GLU A 62 12.09 8.25 1.71
N LEU A 63 12.33 6.94 1.74
CA LEU A 63 11.39 5.96 2.29
C LEU A 63 11.14 6.21 3.79
N GLY A 64 12.19 6.50 4.55
CA GLY A 64 12.09 6.78 5.98
C GLY A 64 11.29 8.06 6.26
N ALA A 65 11.45 9.09 5.43
CA ALA A 65 10.68 10.32 5.52
C ALA A 65 9.19 10.10 5.17
N PHE A 66 8.89 9.17 4.25
CA PHE A 66 7.51 8.80 3.93
C PHE A 66 6.77 8.17 5.12
N TRP A 67 7.45 7.30 5.88
CA TRP A 67 6.89 6.60 7.05
C TRP A 67 7.20 7.30 8.39
N ALA A 68 7.11 8.63 8.43
CA ALA A 68 7.55 9.45 9.56
C ALA A 68 6.99 9.05 10.94
N TYR A 69 5.83 8.37 11.02
CA TYR A 69 5.27 7.88 12.28
C TYR A 69 5.94 6.61 12.82
N ALA A 70 6.53 5.77 11.95
CA ALA A 70 7.19 4.51 12.32
C ALA A 70 8.55 4.73 13.01
N GLN A 71 9.11 5.94 12.90
CA GLN A 71 10.45 6.28 13.41
C GLN A 71 10.47 6.72 14.89
N LYS A 72 9.35 6.64 15.62
CA LYS A 72 9.27 7.04 17.04
C LYS A 72 10.13 6.21 18.01
N GLY A 73 10.95 5.27 17.52
CA GLY A 73 11.82 4.41 18.33
C GLY A 73 13.31 4.76 18.31
N GLY A 74 13.78 5.75 17.55
CA GLY A 74 15.22 5.99 17.43
C GLY A 74 15.60 7.43 17.11
N GLY A 75 15.90 8.22 18.15
CA GLY A 75 16.85 9.33 18.21
C GLY A 75 16.80 10.52 17.22
N ALA A 76 16.39 10.33 15.97
CA ALA A 76 16.33 11.36 14.95
C ALA A 76 14.96 12.04 15.00
N TYR A 77 14.96 13.31 15.39
CA TYR A 77 13.81 14.18 15.24
C TYR A 77 13.58 14.43 13.75
N HIS A 78 12.64 13.71 13.15
CA HIS A 78 12.15 14.08 11.84
C HIS A 78 11.17 15.25 11.98
N PRO A 79 11.32 16.33 11.18
CA PRO A 79 10.35 17.40 11.16
C PRO A 79 8.96 16.84 10.84
N LYS A 80 7.93 17.44 11.45
CA LYS A 80 6.53 17.10 11.16
C LYS A 80 6.33 17.09 9.63
N PRO A 81 5.76 16.02 9.05
CA PRO A 81 5.54 15.98 7.61
C PRO A 81 4.64 17.14 7.19
N ASP A 82 4.95 17.73 6.03
CA ASP A 82 4.10 18.75 5.45
C ASP A 82 2.75 18.16 4.99
N ALA A 83 1.81 19.04 4.67
CA ALA A 83 0.47 18.63 4.26
C ALA A 83 0.46 17.75 3.00
N GLN A 84 1.42 17.94 2.09
CA GLN A 84 1.51 17.18 0.85
C GLN A 84 2.04 15.77 1.11
N ALA A 85 3.03 15.62 1.99
CA ALA A 85 3.55 14.34 2.43
C ALA A 85 2.47 13.53 3.16
N VAL A 86 1.71 14.18 4.05
CA VAL A 86 0.55 13.56 4.73
C VAL A 86 -0.50 13.13 3.72
N ALA A 87 -0.82 13.96 2.72
CA ALA A 87 -1.81 13.62 1.69
C ALA A 87 -1.37 12.43 0.83
N ARG A 88 -0.10 12.39 0.37
CA ARG A 88 0.43 11.26 -0.41
C ARG A 88 0.42 9.96 0.38
N TYR A 89 0.85 10.02 1.64
CA TYR A 89 0.80 8.89 2.55
C TYR A 89 -0.64 8.38 2.73
N SER A 90 -1.57 9.28 3.05
CA SER A 90 -2.97 8.93 3.32
C SER A 90 -3.66 8.35 2.09
N ALA A 91 -3.38 8.89 0.90
CA ALA A 91 -3.88 8.35 -0.36
C ALA A 91 -3.37 6.93 -0.64
N LEU A 92 -2.08 6.66 -0.40
CA LEU A 92 -1.52 5.31 -0.57
C LEU A 92 -2.17 4.33 0.42
N MET A 93 -2.34 4.73 1.68
CA MET A 93 -2.97 3.88 2.70
C MET A 93 -4.44 3.63 2.41
N ALA A 94 -5.16 4.63 1.93
CA ALA A 94 -6.56 4.46 1.53
C ALA A 94 -6.67 3.45 0.37
N ALA A 95 -5.81 3.59 -0.66
CA ALA A 95 -5.83 2.71 -1.82
C ALA A 95 -5.52 1.23 -1.48
N SER A 96 -4.65 0.97 -0.49
CA SER A 96 -4.30 -0.41 -0.09
C SER A 96 -5.32 -1.09 0.82
N GLN A 97 -6.31 -0.33 1.31
CA GLN A 97 -7.26 -0.85 2.30
C GLN A 97 -8.48 -1.56 1.69
N ASP A 98 -8.84 -1.29 0.43
CA ASP A 98 -10.08 -1.82 -0.16
C ASP A 98 -10.16 -3.35 -0.11
N MET A 99 -9.18 -4.06 -0.68
CA MET A 99 -9.15 -5.53 -0.69
C MET A 99 -9.13 -6.09 0.74
N ILE A 100 -8.35 -5.48 1.64
CA ILE A 100 -8.21 -5.93 3.02
C ILE A 100 -9.55 -5.77 3.77
N ALA A 101 -10.22 -4.63 3.61
CA ALA A 101 -11.52 -4.36 4.21
C ALA A 101 -12.56 -5.39 3.74
N GLU A 102 -12.61 -5.69 2.44
CA GLU A 102 -13.51 -6.70 1.89
C GLU A 102 -13.27 -8.09 2.51
N GLN A 103 -12.00 -8.52 2.59
CA GLN A 103 -11.62 -9.82 3.16
C GLN A 103 -11.96 -9.92 4.66
N VAL A 104 -11.64 -8.87 5.43
CA VAL A 104 -11.95 -8.82 6.87
C VAL A 104 -13.45 -8.92 7.11
N LEU A 105 -14.25 -8.16 6.35
CA LEU A 105 -15.70 -8.14 6.51
C LEU A 105 -16.41 -9.38 5.94
N ALA A 106 -15.76 -10.12 5.03
CA ALA A 106 -16.21 -11.45 4.63
C ALA A 106 -15.93 -12.50 5.73
N ALA A 107 -14.82 -12.35 6.47
CA ALA A 107 -14.43 -13.26 7.53
C ALA A 107 -15.16 -13.01 8.86
N TYR A 108 -15.64 -11.79 9.11
CA TYR A 108 -16.25 -11.42 10.38
C TYR A 108 -17.62 -10.72 10.24
N PRO A 109 -18.68 -11.23 10.90
CA PRO A 109 -20.02 -10.65 10.83
C PRO A 109 -20.15 -9.37 11.70
N VAL A 110 -19.69 -8.24 11.17
CA VAL A 110 -19.69 -6.93 11.88
C VAL A 110 -21.09 -6.43 12.26
N HIS A 111 -22.15 -6.86 11.56
CA HIS A 111 -23.55 -6.48 11.81
C HIS A 111 -24.07 -6.92 13.20
N ARG A 112 -23.28 -7.68 13.97
CA ARG A 112 -23.58 -8.03 15.36
C ARG A 112 -23.36 -6.87 16.33
N HIS A 113 -22.67 -5.82 15.90
CA HIS A 113 -22.32 -4.67 16.72
C HIS A 113 -23.16 -3.44 16.36
N GLN A 114 -23.59 -2.69 17.36
CA GLN A 114 -24.33 -1.43 17.17
C GLN A 114 -23.40 -0.22 17.05
N VAL A 115 -22.20 -0.30 17.60
CA VAL A 115 -21.22 0.78 17.63
C VAL A 115 -19.88 0.19 17.23
N ILE A 116 -19.24 0.82 16.23
CA ILE A 116 -17.92 0.46 15.73
C ILE A 116 -17.04 1.70 15.81
N LEU A 117 -15.87 1.56 16.41
CA LEU A 117 -14.85 2.61 16.50
C LEU A 117 -13.62 2.14 15.73
N ASP A 118 -13.25 2.88 14.69
CA ASP A 118 -12.04 2.64 13.90
C ASP A 118 -10.87 3.50 14.43
N VAL A 119 -10.06 2.88 15.28
CA VAL A 119 -8.92 3.56 15.92
C VAL A 119 -7.75 3.62 14.93
N GLY A 120 -7.42 4.83 14.47
CA GLY A 120 -6.39 5.03 13.46
C GLY A 120 -6.86 4.72 12.04
N GLY A 121 -8.18 4.79 11.78
CA GLY A 121 -8.80 4.47 10.49
C GLY A 121 -8.41 5.33 9.29
N GLY A 122 -7.52 6.31 9.45
CA GLY A 122 -7.03 7.17 8.37
C GLY A 122 -8.18 7.88 7.64
N GLU A 123 -8.26 7.68 6.33
CA GLU A 123 -9.32 8.22 5.45
C GLU A 123 -10.67 7.50 5.60
N GLY A 124 -10.81 6.56 6.54
CA GLY A 124 -12.08 5.91 6.87
C GLY A 124 -12.55 4.87 5.85
N VAL A 125 -11.66 4.36 5.01
CA VAL A 125 -11.98 3.34 3.98
C VAL A 125 -12.64 2.12 4.60
N PHE A 126 -12.08 1.60 5.70
CA PHE A 126 -12.66 0.45 6.39
C PHE A 126 -14.10 0.70 6.87
N LEU A 127 -14.36 1.85 7.52
CA LEU A 127 -15.72 2.21 7.95
C LEU A 127 -16.67 2.44 6.76
N ALA A 128 -16.18 2.98 5.65
CA ALA A 128 -16.98 3.12 4.43
C ALA A 128 -17.42 1.75 3.88
N HIS A 129 -16.55 0.74 3.94
CA HIS A 129 -16.89 -0.64 3.60
C HIS A 129 -17.85 -1.28 4.61
N VAL A 130 -17.66 -1.02 5.91
CA VAL A 130 -18.58 -1.46 6.97
C VAL A 130 -19.99 -0.95 6.71
N ALA A 131 -20.15 0.36 6.43
CA ALA A 131 -21.45 0.98 6.19
C ALA A 131 -22.23 0.36 5.01
N GLN A 132 -21.52 -0.28 4.07
CA GLN A 132 -22.14 -0.96 2.93
C GLN A 132 -22.60 -2.39 3.25
N LYS A 133 -22.25 -2.95 4.42
CA LYS A 133 -22.64 -4.31 4.77
C LYS A 133 -24.13 -4.38 5.16
N PRO A 134 -24.86 -5.42 4.71
CA PRO A 134 -26.25 -5.62 5.10
C PRO A 134 -26.42 -5.68 6.62
N GLY A 135 -27.47 -5.02 7.12
CA GLY A 135 -27.82 -5.01 8.55
C GLY A 135 -27.08 -3.97 9.39
N MET A 136 -26.21 -3.16 8.78
CA MET A 136 -25.68 -1.98 9.45
C MET A 136 -26.73 -0.86 9.53
N PRO A 137 -26.82 -0.13 10.66
CA PRO A 137 -27.65 1.06 10.76
C PRO A 137 -27.19 2.13 9.74
N ALA A 138 -28.16 2.87 9.20
CA ALA A 138 -27.94 4.00 8.30
C ALA A 138 -27.36 5.22 9.03
#